data_AF-Q9K6I4-F1
#
_entry.id   AF-Q9K6I4-F1
#
_cell.length_a   1.000
_cell.length_b   1.000
_cell.length_c   1.000
_cell.angle_alpha   90.00
_cell.angle_beta   90.00
_cell.angle_gamma   90.00
#
_symmetry.space_group_name_H-M   'P 1'
#
loop_
_entity.id
_entity.type
_entity.pdbx_description
1 polymer ?
#
loop_
_entity_poly.entity_id
_entity_poly.type
_entity_poly.pdbx_seq_one_letter_code
_entity_poly.pdbx_strand_id
1 'polypeptide(L)' 'MIYLFLLLIVASIFACIRYKRPLFLTVPFAGILLVMIVQIAMVPMGFFETIRFIFSLR' A
#
# COMPACT_ATOMS: atom_id res chain seq x y z
N MET A 1 -0.64 -9.92 -9.96
CA MET A 1 -0.19 -8.86 -9.02
C MET A 1 0.60 -7.77 -9.73
N ILE A 2 1.76 -8.07 -10.34
CA ILE A 2 2.59 -7.04 -11.00
C ILE A 2 1.87 -6.29 -12.15
N TYR A 3 1.13 -7.01 -13.01
CA TYR A 3 0.41 -6.40 -14.13
C TYR A 3 -0.73 -5.46 -13.68
N LEU A 4 -1.41 -5.76 -12.57
CA LEU A 4 -2.42 -4.88 -11.97
C LEU A 4 -1.79 -3.60 -11.44
N PHE A 5 -0.63 -3.72 -10.80
CA PHE A 5 0.11 -2.57 -10.28
C PHE A 5 0.64 -1.69 -11.42
N LEU A 6 1.12 -2.30 -12.51
CA LEU A 6 1.53 -1.59 -13.72
C LEU A 6 0.36 -0.81 -14.33
N LEU A 7 -0.81 -1.42 -14.43
CA LEU A 7 -2.02 -0.77 -14.94
C LEU A 7 -2.45 0.39 -14.04
N LEU A 8 -2.35 0.23 -12.71
CA LEU A 8 -2.61 1.29 -11.75
C LEU A 8 -1.64 2.47 -11.91
N ILE A 9 -0.34 2.21 -12.14
CA ILE A 9 0.65 3.26 -12.41
C ILE A 9 0.33 4.00 -13.70
N VAL A 10 0.05 3.28 -14.79
CA VAL A 10 -0.29 3.89 -16.08
C VAL A 10 -1.56 4.75 -15.96
N ALA A 11 -2.59 4.25 -15.26
CA ALA A 11 -3.81 5.00 -15.01
C ALA A 11 -3.56 6.25 -14.14
N SER A 12 -2.70 6.14 -13.13
CA SER A 12 -2.29 7.26 -12.27
C SER A 12 -1.56 8.36 -13.07
N ILE A 13 -0.61 7.97 -13.94
CA ILE A 13 0.11 8.91 -14.81
C ILE A 13 -0.86 9.56 -15.81
N PHE A 14 -1.73 8.77 -16.44
CA PHE A 14 -2.73 9.28 -17.36
C PHE A 14 -3.67 10.29 -16.69
N ALA A 15 -4.16 9.99 -15.49
CA ALA A 15 -4.99 10.90 -14.70
C ALA A 15 -4.21 12.17 -14.28
N CYS A 16 -2.95 12.04 -13.87
CA CYS A 16 -2.09 13.19 -13.55
C CYS A 16 -2.00 14.17 -14.73
N ILE A 17 -1.75 13.66 -15.94
CA ILE A 17 -1.65 14.48 -17.15
C ILE A 17 -3.01 15.06 -17.53
N ARG A 18 -4.08 14.24 -17.54
CA ARG A 18 -5.43 14.62 -17.99
C ARG A 18 -6.08 15.68 -17.09
N TYR A 19 -5.86 15.60 -15.79
CA TYR A 19 -6.45 16.50 -14.80
C TYR A 19 -5.48 17.58 -14.32
N LYS A 20 -4.21 17.54 -14.74
CA LYS A 20 -3.13 18.44 -14.30
C LYS A 20 -3.00 18.52 -12.76
N ARG A 21 -3.37 17.46 -12.05
CA ARG A 21 -3.25 17.37 -10.60
C ARG A 21 -2.12 16.38 -10.27
N PRO A 22 -0.98 16.85 -9.74
CA PRO A 22 0.13 15.95 -9.39
C PRO A 22 -0.25 14.97 -8.27
N LEU A 23 -1.32 15.25 -7.51
CA LEU A 23 -1.88 14.34 -6.52
C LEU A 23 -2.23 12.96 -7.07
N PHE A 24 -2.53 12.82 -8.36
CA PHE A 24 -2.79 11.48 -8.92
C PHE A 24 -1.57 10.56 -8.87
N LEU A 25 -0.35 11.09 -8.78
CA LEU A 25 0.88 10.30 -8.62
C LEU A 25 1.01 9.69 -7.22
N THR A 26 0.23 10.13 -6.23
CA THR A 26 0.23 9.51 -4.89
C THR A 26 -0.62 8.23 -4.83
N VAL A 27 -1.48 8.00 -5.83
CA VAL A 27 -2.33 6.80 -5.94
C VAL A 27 -1.54 5.49 -5.88
N PRO A 28 -0.43 5.29 -6.64
CA PRO A 28 0.40 4.09 -6.49
C PRO A 28 1.00 3.91 -5.10
N PHE A 29 1.40 5.01 -4.43
CA PHE A 29 1.89 4.95 -3.05
C PHE A 29 0.79 4.56 -2.07
N ALA A 30 -0.41 5.14 -2.22
CA ALA A 30 -1.58 4.77 -1.44
C ALA A 30 -1.97 3.31 -1.66
N GLY A 31 -1.84 2.80 -2.88
CA GLY A 31 -2.07 1.39 -3.21
C GLY A 31 -1.11 0.45 -2.45
N ILE A 32 0.19 0.78 -2.39
CA ILE A 32 1.17 0.00 -1.60
C ILE A 32 0.82 0.04 -0.11
N LEU A 33 0.52 1.23 0.43
CA LEU A 33 0.14 1.39 1.83
C LEU A 33 -1.11 0.59 2.19
N LEU A 34 -2.11 0.56 1.31
CA LEU A 34 -3.33 -0.19 1.52
C LEU A 34 -3.07 -1.70 1.52
N VAL A 35 -2.26 -2.20 0.58
CA VAL A 35 -1.82 -3.60 0.56
C VAL A 35 -1.06 -3.95 1.85
N MET A 36 -0.18 -3.06 2.32
CA MET A 36 0.55 -3.25 3.57
C MET A 36 -0.39 -3.34 4.78
N ILE A 37 -1.37 -2.45 4.89
CA ILE A 37 -2.36 -2.47 5.97
C ILE A 37 -3.17 -3.76 5.93
N VAL A 38 -3.62 -4.19 4.74
CA VAL A 38 -4.35 -5.46 4.58
C VAL A 38 -3.47 -6.63 5.03
N GLN A 39 -2.19 -6.68 4.64
CA GLN A 39 -1.29 -7.74 5.07
C GLN A 39 -1.12 -7.77 6.59
N ILE A 40 -0.96 -6.60 7.23
CA ILE A 40 -0.88 -6.50 8.70
C ILE A 40 -2.17 -7.02 9.34
N ALA A 41 -3.33 -6.67 8.78
CA ALA A 41 -4.63 -7.11 9.30
C ALA A 41 -4.88 -8.62 9.08
N MET A 42 -4.24 -9.24 8.09
CA MET A 42 -4.33 -10.68 7.83
C MET A 42 -3.35 -11.51 8.66
N VAL A 43 -2.48 -10.88 9.46
CA VAL A 43 -1.62 -11.60 10.41
C VAL A 43 -2.51 -12.23 11.48
N PRO A 44 -2.42 -13.55 11.71
CA PRO A 44 -3.30 -14.25 12.66
C PRO A 44 -2.99 -13.92 14.13
N MET A 45 -1.81 -13.37 14.42
CA MET A 45 -1.47 -12.83 15.74
C MET A 45 -1.91 -11.38 15.87
N GLY A 46 -2.36 -10.98 17.05
CA GLY A 46 -2.64 -9.56 17.34
C GLY A 46 -1.42 -8.68 17.05
N PHE A 47 -1.65 -7.47 16.55
CA PHE A 47 -0.57 -6.53 16.19
C PHE A 47 0.44 -6.34 17.34
N PHE A 48 -0.05 -6.22 18.58
CA PHE A 48 0.78 -6.10 19.77
C PHE A 48 1.56 -7.38 20.11
N GLU A 49 1.00 -8.56 19.87
CA GLU A 49 1.69 -9.83 20.04
C GLU A 49 2.83 -9.98 19.02
N THR A 50 2.58 -9.52 17.78
CA THR A 50 3.60 -9.51 16.73
C THR A 50 4.74 -8.55 17.04
N ILE A 51 4.46 -7.36 17.59
CA ILE A 51 5.49 -6.42 18.06
C ILE A 51 6.27 -7.02 19.23
N ARG A 52 5.59 -7.59 20.23
CA ARG A 52 6.25 -8.24 21.38
C ARG A 52 7.17 -9.38 20.93
N PHE A 53 6.74 -10.18 19.96
CA PHE A 53 7.52 -11.24 19.35
C PHE A 53 8.76 -10.70 18.61
N ILE A 54 8.60 -9.70 17.73
CA ILE A 54 9.70 -9.11 16.95
C ILE A 54 10.75 -8.47 17.87
N PHE A 55 10.29 -7.72 18.88
CA PHE A 55 11.18 -6.99 19.79
C PHE A 55 11.61 -7.84 21.00
N SER A 56 11.18 -9.10 21.09
CA SER A 56 11.42 -9.98 22.24
C SER A 56 11.06 -9.33 23.59
N LEU A 57 10.06 -8.45 23.59
CA LEU A 57 9.54 -7.77 24.78
C LEU A 57 8.71 -8.78 25.55
N ARG A 58 9.27 -9.31 26.64
CA ARG A 58 8.59 -10.26 27.53
C ARG A 58 7.50 -9.58 28.35
#